data_AF-A0A0B5AW59-F1
#
_entry.id   AF-A0A0B5AW59-F1
#
_cell.length_a   1.000
_cell.length_b   1.000
_cell.length_c   1.000
_cell.angle_alpha   90.00
_cell.angle_beta   90.00
_cell.angle_gamma   90.00
#
_symmetry.space_group_name_H-M   'P 1'
#
loop_
_entity.id
_entity.type
_entity.pdbx_description
1 polymer ?
#
loop_
_entity_poly.entity_id
_entity_poly.type
_entity_poly.pdbx_seq_one_letter_code
_entity_poly.pdbx_strand_id
1 'polypeptide(L)'
;MKNHFTLTPEHFNECREMIGHILWMYHDMTRSYGGFAHNIDYEPVDYERFLFTEVDAETMFLHEKEAEVLRQGALVALGCNVVNLLDEAQRHSEVYNFIINALSHPTITHKTFEKEVLSAMKSALDEEPDVAWESLDKGSMLEARLAEVYEKYVLGYYQMMLNGSESGMRNWGKK
;
A
#
# COMPACT_ATOMS: atom_id res chain seq x y z
N MET A 1 -3.74 13.56 14.06
CA MET A 1 -4.46 12.96 12.92
C MET A 1 -5.77 12.39 13.42
N LYS A 2 -6.90 12.75 12.82
CA LYS A 2 -8.26 12.34 13.22
C LYS A 2 -9.11 11.90 12.01
N ASN A 3 -8.48 11.57 10.88
CA ASN A 3 -9.17 11.25 9.62
C ASN A 3 -8.78 9.86 9.12
N HIS A 4 -8.97 8.85 9.96
CA HIS A 4 -8.79 7.45 9.57
C HIS A 4 -10.12 6.89 9.10
N PHE A 5 -10.10 6.08 8.04
CA PHE A 5 -11.30 5.46 7.51
C PHE A 5 -11.79 4.35 8.45
N THR A 6 -13.08 4.36 8.79
CA THR A 6 -13.74 3.23 9.43
C THR A 6 -14.75 2.66 8.45
N LEU A 7 -14.61 1.38 8.14
CA LEU A 7 -15.54 0.66 7.29
C LEU A 7 -16.85 0.42 8.06
N THR A 8 -17.88 1.16 7.67
CA THR A 8 -19.26 1.03 8.12
C THR A 8 -20.16 0.69 6.92
N PRO A 9 -21.43 0.28 7.16
CA PRO A 9 -22.37 0.05 6.06
C PRO A 9 -22.56 1.26 5.14
N GLU A 10 -22.54 2.48 5.68
CA GLU A 10 -22.71 3.73 4.94
C GLU A 10 -21.55 4.01 3.98
N HIS A 11 -20.33 3.61 4.33
CA HIS A 11 -19.14 3.84 3.52
C HIS A 11 -18.71 2.60 2.70
N PHE A 12 -19.54 1.55 2.64
CA PHE A 12 -19.18 0.32 1.94
C PHE A 12 -18.99 0.53 0.43
N ASN A 13 -19.78 1.41 -0.20
CA ASN A 13 -19.60 1.72 -1.61
C ASN A 13 -18.27 2.41 -1.90
N GLU A 14 -17.88 3.36 -1.04
CA GLU A 14 -16.59 4.04 -1.12
C GLU A 14 -15.42 3.05 -0.94
N CYS A 15 -15.55 2.09 0.00
CA CYS A 15 -14.58 1.00 0.15
C CYS A 15 -14.43 0.20 -1.15
N ARG A 16 -15.53 -0.15 -1.82
CA ARG A 16 -15.48 -0.92 -3.07
C ARG A 16 -14.85 -0.15 -4.22
N GLU A 17 -15.16 1.14 -4.32
CA GLU A 17 -14.57 2.04 -5.32
C GLU A 17 -13.06 2.15 -5.12
N MET A 18 -12.62 2.40 -3.88
CA MET A 18 -11.20 2.50 -3.57
C MET A 18 -10.44 1.18 -3.78
N ILE A 19 -11.06 0.04 -3.47
CA ILE A 19 -10.49 -1.27 -3.83
C ILE A 19 -10.34 -1.37 -5.36
N GLY A 20 -11.31 -0.88 -6.15
CA GLY A 20 -11.20 -0.80 -7.60
C GLY A 20 -9.95 -0.04 -8.06
N HIS A 21 -9.68 1.13 -7.47
CA HIS A 21 -8.49 1.95 -7.78
C HIS A 21 -7.20 1.21 -7.42
N ILE A 22 -7.16 0.57 -6.24
CA ILE A 22 -6.00 -0.24 -5.80
C ILE A 22 -5.75 -1.38 -6.78
N LEU A 23 -6.79 -2.08 -7.23
CA LEU A 23 -6.64 -3.18 -8.18
C LEU A 23 -6.20 -2.71 -9.56
N TRP A 24 -6.59 -1.50 -9.97
CA TRP A 24 -6.09 -0.88 -11.19
C TRP A 24 -4.60 -0.54 -11.07
N MET A 25 -4.18 0.05 -9.95
CA MET A 25 -2.76 0.28 -9.64
C MET A 25 -1.96 -1.03 -9.66
N TYR A 26 -2.45 -2.07 -9.00
CA TYR A 26 -1.78 -3.39 -8.99
C TYR A 26 -1.69 -3.99 -10.41
N HIS A 27 -2.73 -3.82 -11.22
CA HIS A 27 -2.73 -4.27 -12.59
C HIS A 27 -1.62 -3.58 -13.40
N ASP A 28 -1.53 -2.25 -13.33
CA ASP A 28 -0.51 -1.50 -14.05
C ASP A 28 0.91 -1.82 -13.57
N MET A 29 1.12 -1.90 -12.25
CA MET A 29 2.40 -2.35 -11.68
C MET A 29 2.84 -3.71 -12.24
N THR A 30 1.93 -4.68 -12.34
CA THR A 30 2.27 -6.03 -12.84
C THR A 30 2.46 -6.11 -14.35
N ARG A 31 1.72 -5.31 -15.12
CA ARG A 31 1.72 -5.38 -16.60
C ARG A 31 2.77 -4.51 -17.24
N SER A 32 2.99 -3.32 -16.70
CA SER A 32 3.78 -2.27 -17.33
C SER A 32 5.20 -2.21 -16.77
N TYR A 33 5.39 -2.52 -15.49
CA TYR A 33 6.66 -2.27 -14.78
C TYR A 33 7.29 -3.50 -14.13
N GLY A 34 6.49 -4.45 -13.65
CA GLY A 34 6.96 -5.58 -12.86
C GLY A 34 7.37 -5.20 -11.43
N GLY A 35 6.93 -4.04 -10.92
CA GLY A 35 7.32 -3.51 -9.62
C GLY A 35 6.88 -2.06 -9.41
N PHE A 36 7.54 -1.36 -8.48
CA PHE A 36 7.42 0.08 -8.30
C PHE A 36 8.17 0.82 -9.41
N ALA A 37 7.63 1.94 -9.87
CA ALA A 37 8.22 2.74 -10.94
C ALA A 37 7.68 4.18 -10.95
N HIS A 38 8.38 5.04 -11.68
CA HIS A 38 7.93 6.39 -12.03
C HIS A 38 6.64 6.34 -12.87
N ASN A 39 5.68 7.21 -12.54
CA ASN A 39 4.47 7.44 -13.34
C ASN A 39 3.59 6.21 -13.60
N ILE A 40 3.44 5.32 -12.60
CA ILE A 40 2.40 4.27 -12.64
C ILE A 40 1.04 4.96 -12.88
N ASP A 41 0.28 4.48 -13.86
CA ASP A 41 -0.96 5.09 -14.33
C ASP A 41 -2.16 4.49 -13.58
N TYR A 42 -2.62 5.19 -12.54
CA TYR A 42 -3.77 4.77 -11.76
C TYR A 42 -4.61 5.91 -11.21
N GLU A 43 -5.90 5.61 -11.01
CA GLU A 43 -6.82 6.49 -10.29
C GLU A 43 -6.30 6.76 -8.88
N PRO A 44 -6.30 8.01 -8.39
CA PRO A 44 -5.71 8.34 -7.09
C PRO A 44 -6.22 7.48 -5.94
N VAL A 45 -5.28 6.97 -5.14
CA VAL A 45 -5.54 6.26 -3.88
C VAL A 45 -5.20 7.20 -2.72
N ASP A 46 -6.21 7.55 -1.91
CA ASP A 46 -6.05 8.41 -0.73
C ASP A 46 -5.37 7.65 0.42
N TYR A 47 -4.05 7.46 0.29
CA TYR A 47 -3.28 6.68 1.25
C TYR A 47 -3.32 7.28 2.66
N GLU A 48 -3.49 8.60 2.81
CA GLU A 48 -3.51 9.25 4.12
C GLU A 48 -4.70 8.78 4.96
N ARG A 49 -5.85 8.64 4.30
CA ARG A 49 -7.10 8.21 4.92
C ARG A 49 -7.18 6.69 5.10
N PHE A 50 -6.69 5.93 4.12
CA PHE A 50 -6.88 4.47 4.08
C PHE A 50 -5.76 3.63 4.72
N LEU A 51 -4.55 4.18 4.94
CA LEU A 51 -3.41 3.44 5.55
C LEU A 51 -3.74 2.87 6.93
N PHE A 52 -4.65 3.53 7.65
CA PHE A 52 -5.06 3.16 9.00
C PHE A 52 -6.53 2.71 9.05
N THR A 53 -7.05 2.17 7.95
CA THR A 53 -8.43 1.69 7.89
C THR A 53 -8.74 0.73 9.04
N GLU A 54 -9.88 0.91 9.68
CA GLU A 54 -10.44 0.00 10.68
C GLU A 54 -11.82 -0.49 10.23
N VAL A 55 -12.31 -1.56 10.85
CA VAL A 55 -13.66 -2.08 10.63
C VAL A 55 -14.51 -1.74 11.84
N ASP A 56 -15.76 -1.33 11.61
CA ASP A 56 -16.75 -1.32 12.69
C ASP A 56 -17.02 -2.76 13.14
N ALA A 57 -16.50 -3.11 14.32
CA ALA A 57 -16.58 -4.46 14.87
C ALA A 57 -18.01 -4.93 15.14
N GLU A 58 -18.97 -4.02 15.31
CA GLU A 58 -20.36 -4.37 15.59
C GLU A 58 -21.12 -4.73 14.32
N THR A 59 -20.83 -4.03 13.21
CA THR A 59 -21.65 -4.10 11.98
C THR A 59 -20.93 -4.72 10.79
N MET A 60 -19.59 -4.68 10.77
CA MET A 60 -18.79 -5.00 9.58
C MET A 60 -17.69 -6.04 9.81
N PHE A 61 -17.65 -6.74 10.95
CA PHE A 61 -16.55 -7.67 11.33
C PHE A 61 -16.19 -8.75 10.28
N LEU A 62 -17.11 -9.10 9.37
CA LEU A 62 -16.85 -10.04 8.27
C LEU A 62 -16.04 -9.43 7.11
N HIS A 63 -15.84 -8.11 7.10
CA HIS A 63 -15.19 -7.34 6.04
C HIS A 63 -13.75 -6.91 6.39
N GLU A 64 -13.10 -7.61 7.33
CA GLU A 64 -11.69 -7.38 7.68
C GLU A 64 -10.74 -7.53 6.49
N LYS A 65 -11.08 -8.38 5.53
CA LYS A 65 -10.27 -8.56 4.32
C LYS A 65 -10.30 -7.32 3.44
N GLU A 66 -11.47 -6.71 3.25
CA GLU A 66 -11.62 -5.47 2.49
C GLU A 66 -10.85 -4.32 3.15
N ALA A 67 -10.96 -4.19 4.48
CA ALA A 67 -10.17 -3.24 5.24
C ALA A 67 -8.66 -3.50 5.12
N GLU A 68 -8.24 -4.76 5.08
CA GLU A 68 -6.84 -5.12 4.86
C GLU A 68 -6.33 -4.75 3.46
N VAL A 69 -7.13 -4.99 2.41
CA VAL A 69 -6.79 -4.56 1.05
C VAL A 69 -6.64 -3.03 0.98
N LEU A 70 -7.52 -2.27 1.66
CA LEU A 70 -7.40 -0.81 1.74
C LEU A 70 -6.08 -0.37 2.40
N ARG A 71 -5.72 -0.96 3.55
CA ARG A 71 -4.46 -0.63 4.25
C ARG A 71 -3.23 -0.95 3.40
N GLN A 72 -3.21 -2.13 2.78
CA GLN A 72 -2.10 -2.59 1.95
C GLN A 72 -1.97 -1.74 0.68
N GLY A 73 -3.08 -1.49 -0.02
CA GLY A 73 -3.10 -0.65 -1.21
C GLY A 73 -2.71 0.80 -0.91
N ALA A 74 -3.13 1.35 0.23
CA ALA A 74 -2.67 2.66 0.67
C ALA A 74 -1.15 2.73 0.88
N LEU A 75 -0.55 1.70 1.49
CA LEU A 75 0.90 1.64 1.66
C LEU A 75 1.64 1.53 0.31
N VAL A 76 1.10 0.77 -0.63
CA VAL A 76 1.65 0.68 -2.01
C VAL A 76 1.54 2.02 -2.73
N ALA A 77 0.40 2.70 -2.66
CA ALA A 77 0.21 4.01 -3.27
C ALA A 77 1.16 5.08 -2.70
N LEU A 78 1.36 5.08 -1.37
CA LEU A 78 2.37 5.92 -0.73
C LEU A 78 3.78 5.63 -1.28
N GLY A 79 4.13 4.35 -1.45
CA GLY A 79 5.42 3.98 -2.05
C GLY A 79 5.59 4.46 -3.47
N CYS A 80 4.54 4.39 -4.29
CA CYS A 80 4.57 4.94 -5.65
C CYS A 80 4.80 6.46 -5.62
N ASN A 81 4.15 7.18 -4.70
CA ASN A 81 4.34 8.62 -4.55
C ASN A 81 5.78 8.95 -4.09
N VAL A 82 6.34 8.18 -3.16
CA VAL A 82 7.74 8.36 -2.71
C VAL A 82 8.72 8.13 -3.87
N VAL A 83 8.53 7.09 -4.68
CA VAL A 83 9.36 6.84 -5.88
C VAL A 83 9.29 8.02 -6.85
N ASN A 84 8.08 8.53 -7.15
CA ASN A 84 7.93 9.71 -8.00
C ASN A 84 8.68 10.93 -7.45
N LEU A 85 8.61 11.17 -6.14
CA LEU A 85 9.34 12.28 -5.51
C LEU A 85 10.86 12.12 -5.64
N LEU A 86 11.37 10.91 -5.50
CA LEU A 86 12.80 10.63 -5.61
C LEU A 86 13.27 10.76 -7.06
N ASP A 87 12.54 10.19 -8.02
CA ASP A 87 12.86 10.25 -9.46
C ASP A 87 12.82 11.68 -10.00
N GLU A 88 11.87 12.50 -9.54
CA GLU A 88 11.73 13.89 -9.96
C GLU A 88 12.58 14.86 -9.13
N ALA A 89 13.41 14.35 -8.20
CA ALA A 89 14.18 15.13 -7.24
C ALA A 89 13.33 16.18 -6.49
N GLN A 90 12.05 15.86 -6.26
CA GLN A 90 11.10 16.71 -5.56
C GLN A 90 11.20 16.53 -4.04
N ARG A 91 10.74 17.56 -3.33
CA ARG A 91 10.66 17.58 -1.87
C ARG A 91 9.32 18.11 -1.44
N HIS A 92 8.34 17.21 -1.30
CA HIS A 92 7.02 17.55 -0.80
C HIS A 92 6.97 17.32 0.72
N SER A 93 6.94 18.42 1.47
CA SER A 93 6.89 18.38 2.93
C SER A 93 5.66 17.62 3.46
N GLU A 94 4.57 17.60 2.70
CA GLU A 94 3.32 16.90 3.05
C GLU A 94 3.54 15.39 3.18
N VAL A 95 4.09 14.74 2.15
CA VAL A 95 4.37 13.30 2.14
C VAL A 95 5.36 12.93 3.24
N TYR A 96 6.42 13.72 3.40
CA TYR A 96 7.42 13.52 4.43
C TYR A 96 6.82 13.60 5.85
N ASN A 97 6.04 14.65 6.11
CA ASN A 97 5.35 14.84 7.40
C ASN A 97 4.34 13.73 7.66
N PHE A 98 3.61 13.28 6.63
CA PHE A 98 2.71 12.15 6.73
C PHE A 98 3.44 10.89 7.20
N ILE A 99 4.58 10.53 6.57
CA ILE A 99 5.37 9.35 6.95
C ILE A 99 5.86 9.45 8.40
N ILE A 100 6.35 10.62 8.84
CA ILE A 100 6.77 10.83 10.24
C ILE A 100 5.60 10.58 11.20
N ASN A 101 4.44 11.15 10.90
CA ASN A 101 3.27 10.97 11.75
C ASN A 101 2.80 9.51 11.74
N ALA A 102 2.82 8.84 10.59
CA ALA A 102 2.47 7.43 10.44
C ALA A 102 3.36 6.51 11.27
N LEU A 103 4.67 6.77 11.29
CA LEU A 103 5.64 6.02 12.11
C LEU A 103 5.37 6.13 13.62
N SER A 104 4.73 7.22 14.06
CA SER A 104 4.30 7.42 15.45
C SER A 104 2.90 6.89 15.76
N HIS A 105 2.17 6.41 14.75
CA HIS A 105 0.78 5.99 14.92
C HIS A 105 0.69 4.65 15.68
N PRO A 106 -0.22 4.50 16.66
CA PRO A 106 -0.34 3.28 17.47
C PRO A 106 -0.57 2.01 16.64
N THR A 107 -1.34 2.10 15.55
CA THR A 107 -1.64 0.95 14.69
C THR A 107 -0.44 0.47 13.86
N ILE A 108 0.57 1.32 13.66
CA ILE A 108 1.83 0.97 12.98
C ILE A 108 2.89 0.51 13.98
N THR A 109 2.82 0.98 15.23
CA THR A 109 3.86 0.73 16.24
C THR A 109 4.13 -0.77 16.47
N HIS A 110 3.10 -1.61 16.32
CA HIS A 110 3.20 -3.07 16.48
C HIS A 110 3.35 -3.84 15.16
N LYS A 111 3.36 -3.15 14.01
CA LYS A 111 3.47 -3.71 12.68
C LYS A 111 4.90 -3.56 12.16
N THR A 112 5.76 -4.53 12.49
CA THR A 112 7.20 -4.47 12.19
C THR A 112 7.47 -4.23 10.70
N PHE A 113 6.77 -4.93 9.81
CA PHE A 113 6.99 -4.83 8.37
C PHE A 113 6.63 -3.44 7.83
N GLU A 114 5.41 -2.97 8.08
CA GLU A 114 4.93 -1.66 7.61
C GLU A 114 5.77 -0.51 8.19
N LYS A 115 6.21 -0.64 9.45
CA LYS A 115 7.11 0.31 10.09
C LYS A 115 8.49 0.36 9.42
N GLU A 116 9.05 -0.79 9.07
CA GLU A 116 10.33 -0.88 8.34
C GLU A 116 10.23 -0.23 6.96
N VAL A 117 9.13 -0.48 6.24
CA VAL A 117 8.85 0.12 4.93
C VAL A 117 8.76 1.65 5.03
N LEU A 118 7.94 2.17 5.95
CA LEU A 118 7.81 3.61 6.18
C LEU A 118 9.14 4.25 6.62
N SER A 119 9.94 3.54 7.41
CA SER A 119 11.26 4.01 7.85
C SER A 119 12.24 4.10 6.68
N ALA A 120 12.20 3.13 5.76
CA ALA A 120 13.00 3.15 4.54
C ALA A 120 12.60 4.31 3.62
N MET A 121 11.29 4.52 3.43
CA MET A 121 10.77 5.67 2.65
C MET A 121 11.27 6.99 3.23
N LYS A 122 11.13 7.18 4.55
CA LYS A 122 11.63 8.37 5.24
C LYS A 122 13.14 8.55 5.02
N SER A 123 13.91 7.48 5.22
CA SER A 123 15.37 7.54 5.15
C SER A 123 15.87 7.88 3.75
N ALA A 124 15.22 7.36 2.70
CA ALA A 124 15.54 7.71 1.32
C ALA A 124 15.20 9.18 1.00
N LEU A 125 14.09 9.70 1.52
CA LEU A 125 13.73 11.11 1.38
C LEU A 125 14.67 12.06 2.14
N ASP A 126 15.31 11.57 3.22
CA ASP A 126 16.31 12.33 3.99
C ASP A 126 17.65 12.47 3.22
N GLU A 127 17.98 11.58 2.28
CA GLU A 127 19.21 11.67 1.49
C GLU A 127 19.06 12.71 0.37
N GLU A 128 20.04 13.59 0.20
CA GLU A 128 20.10 14.50 -0.95
C GLU A 128 20.62 13.73 -2.18
N PRO A 129 19.84 13.63 -3.29
CA PRO A 129 20.30 12.92 -4.46
C PRO A 129 21.29 13.79 -5.27
N ASP A 130 22.52 13.31 -5.37
CA ASP A 130 23.51 13.76 -6.36
C ASP A 130 23.64 12.78 -7.54
N VAL A 131 23.02 11.60 -7.42
CA VAL A 131 22.93 10.51 -8.40
C VAL A 131 21.51 9.89 -8.35
N ALA A 132 21.26 8.86 -9.17
CA ALA A 132 20.03 8.08 -9.11
C ALA A 132 19.83 7.53 -7.68
N TRP A 133 18.64 7.73 -7.11
CA TRP A 133 18.41 7.48 -5.69
C TRP A 133 18.66 6.01 -5.32
N GLU A 134 18.36 5.07 -6.22
CA GLU A 134 18.57 3.63 -6.04
C GLU A 134 20.05 3.28 -5.81
N SER A 135 20.97 4.11 -6.28
CA SER A 135 22.41 3.92 -6.08
C SER A 135 22.93 4.44 -4.74
N LEU A 136 22.11 5.18 -3.99
CA LEU A 136 22.45 5.66 -2.66
C LEU A 136 22.20 4.58 -1.59
N ASP A 137 22.84 4.75 -0.43
CA ASP A 137 22.74 3.79 0.68
C ASP A 137 21.29 3.65 1.18
N LYS A 138 20.55 4.74 1.41
CA LYS A 138 19.13 4.62 1.83
C LYS A 138 18.19 4.31 0.69
N GLY A 139 18.50 4.79 -0.53
CA GLY A 139 17.68 4.46 -1.68
C GLY A 139 17.71 2.98 -2.06
N SER A 140 18.89 2.34 -2.10
CA SER A 140 18.99 0.89 -2.32
C SER A 140 18.26 0.07 -1.23
N MET A 141 18.30 0.54 0.02
CA MET A 141 17.51 -0.06 1.11
C MET A 141 16.01 0.08 0.86
N LEU A 142 15.55 1.24 0.37
CA LEU A 142 14.15 1.45 0.01
C LEU A 142 13.74 0.55 -1.15
N GLU A 143 14.54 0.46 -2.22
CA GLU A 143 14.27 -0.40 -3.38
C GLU A 143 14.03 -1.85 -2.95
N ALA A 144 14.91 -2.40 -2.11
CA ALA A 144 14.74 -3.76 -1.57
C ALA A 144 13.44 -3.91 -0.77
N ARG A 145 13.05 -2.91 0.03
CA ARG A 145 11.78 -2.94 0.79
C ARG A 145 10.56 -2.80 -0.11
N LEU A 146 10.64 -2.01 -1.16
CA LEU A 146 9.56 -1.90 -2.15
C LEU A 146 9.38 -3.20 -2.93
N ALA A 147 10.46 -3.92 -3.22
CA ALA A 147 10.36 -5.27 -3.80
C ALA A 147 9.60 -6.24 -2.86
N GLU A 148 9.92 -6.24 -1.55
CA GLU A 148 9.19 -7.04 -0.56
C GLU A 148 7.70 -6.65 -0.48
N VAL A 149 7.38 -5.35 -0.53
CA VAL A 149 6.01 -4.83 -0.56
C VAL A 149 5.26 -5.30 -1.79
N TYR A 150 5.89 -5.23 -2.96
CA TYR A 150 5.32 -5.68 -4.22
C TYR A 150 5.00 -7.18 -4.20
N GLU A 151 5.95 -8.01 -3.77
CA GLU A 151 5.74 -9.45 -3.63
C GLU A 151 4.62 -9.76 -2.65
N LYS A 152 4.65 -9.14 -1.47
CA LYS A 152 3.74 -9.46 -0.37
C LYS A 152 2.31 -9.00 -0.62
N TYR A 153 2.11 -7.79 -1.13
CA TYR A 153 0.78 -7.18 -1.24
C TYR A 153 0.22 -7.17 -2.64
N VAL A 154 1.04 -6.96 -3.67
CA VAL A 154 0.56 -6.92 -5.06
C VAL A 154 0.45 -8.35 -5.61
N LEU A 155 1.57 -9.08 -5.66
CA LEU A 155 1.55 -10.47 -6.14
C LEU A 155 0.80 -11.38 -5.17
N GLY A 156 0.98 -11.18 -3.86
CA GLY A 156 0.27 -11.92 -2.82
C GLY A 156 -1.25 -11.83 -2.95
N TYR A 157 -1.80 -10.66 -3.29
CA TYR A 157 -3.24 -10.51 -3.53
C TYR A 157 -3.73 -11.43 -4.66
N TYR A 158 -3.07 -11.43 -5.81
CA TYR A 158 -3.46 -12.28 -6.94
C TYR A 158 -3.28 -13.78 -6.63
N GLN A 159 -2.21 -14.15 -5.92
CA GLN A 159 -2.00 -15.53 -5.48
C GLN A 159 -3.12 -16.02 -4.56
N MET A 160 -3.54 -15.18 -3.60
CA MET A 160 -4.66 -15.51 -2.72
C MET A 160 -5.97 -15.71 -3.49
N MET A 161 -6.23 -14.86 -4.49
CA MET A 161 -7.42 -14.97 -5.35
C MET A 161 -7.42 -16.28 -6.16
N LEU A 162 -6.27 -16.66 -6.73
CA LEU A 162 -6.11 -17.92 -7.46
C LEU A 162 -6.34 -19.13 -6.53
N ASN A 163 -5.69 -19.16 -5.36
CA ASN A 163 -5.81 -20.26 -4.41
C ASN A 163 -7.21 -20.38 -3.79
N GLY A 164 -7.88 -19.25 -3.56
CA GLY A 164 -9.28 -19.21 -3.11
C GLY A 164 -10.24 -19.76 -4.16
N SER A 165 -9.98 -19.51 -5.44
CA SER A 165 -10.79 -20.04 -6.55
C SER A 165 -10.67 -21.56 -6.70
N GLU A 166 -9.46 -22.13 -6.51
CA GLU A 166 -9.25 -23.58 -6.54
C GLU A 166 -9.92 -24.32 -5.38
N SER A 167 -9.93 -23.72 -4.18
CA SER A 167 -10.58 -24.27 -2.99
C SER A 167 -12.11 -24.31 -3.15
N GLY A 168 -12.68 -23.36 -3.88
CA GLY A 168 -14.08 -23.38 -4.30
C GLY A 168 -14.40 -24.51 -5.28
N MET A 169 -13.52 -24.80 -6.25
CA MET A 169 -13.73 -25.85 -7.24
C MET A 169 -13.66 -27.28 -6.66
N ARG A 170 -12.81 -27.55 -5.64
CA ARG A 170 -12.69 -28.90 -5.04
C ARG A 170 -13.96 -29.38 -4.31
N ASN A 171 -14.87 -28.48 -3.94
CA ASN A 171 -16.11 -28.81 -3.23
C ASN A 171 -17.31 -29.12 -4.15
N TRP A 172 -17.18 -28.94 -5.47
CA TRP A 172 -18.27 -29.24 -6.43
C TRP A 172 -18.22 -30.66 -7.01
N GLY A 173 -17.20 -31.45 -6.67
CA GLY A 173 -16.99 -32.79 -7.21
C GLY A 173 -17.26 -33.96 -6.24
N LYS A 174 -17.82 -33.70 -5.06
CA LYS A 174 -18.20 -34.76 -4.11
C LYS A 174 -19.68 -34.64 -3.76
N LYS A 175 -20.51 -35.26 -4.58
CA LYS A 175 -21.83 -35.78 -4.19
C LYS A 175 -21.78 -37.30 -4.24
#